data_AF-A0A1X9Z475-F1
#
_entry.id   AF-A0A1X9Z475-F1
#
_cell.length_a   1.000
_cell.length_b   1.000
_cell.length_c   1.000
_cell.angle_alpha   90.00
_cell.angle_beta   90.00
_cell.angle_gamma   90.00
#
_symmetry.space_group_name_H-M   'P 1'
#
loop_
_entity.id
_entity.type
_entity.pdbx_description
1 polymer ?
#
loop_
_entity_poly.entity_id
_entity_poly.type
_entity_poly.pdbx_seq_one_letter_code
_entity_poly.pdbx_strand_id
1 'polypeptide(L)'
;MKKFFYLFITLLLNMHAFAQQDTTAYTAQRAKVNSLLAERSAKFGQYDESLNQRTGIFGWQTKRDIKNSNEILRQVVLTDNNIFKELKVLMDYKDLQNQQKVAVADNSQERIERYMQTIKKLQDQNAQLKEDLEKKNKGGLSTYIIVFLILVMAGGFYFFNKKLQQYENAKGSA
;
A
#
# COMPACT_ATOMS: atom_id res chain seq x y z
N MET A 1 -11.22 1.48 29.38
CA MET A 1 -9.86 1.26 28.81
C MET A 1 -9.46 -0.20 28.68
N LYS A 2 -9.66 -1.07 29.68
CA LYS A 2 -9.30 -2.51 29.59
C LYS A 2 -9.94 -3.27 28.40
N LYS A 3 -11.18 -2.95 28.02
CA LYS A 3 -11.87 -3.58 26.86
C LYS A 3 -11.22 -3.25 25.51
N PHE A 4 -10.71 -2.03 25.34
CA PHE A 4 -9.98 -1.62 24.13
C PHE A 4 -8.60 -2.29 24.05
N PHE A 5 -7.97 -2.54 25.20
CA PHE A 5 -6.70 -3.25 25.28
C PHE A 5 -6.83 -4.72 24.83
N TYR A 6 -7.89 -5.42 25.25
CA TYR A 6 -8.15 -6.79 24.77
C TYR A 6 -8.47 -6.83 23.27
N LEU A 7 -9.24 -5.87 22.76
CA LEU A 7 -9.53 -5.73 21.33
C LEU A 7 -8.26 -5.50 20.50
N PHE A 8 -7.35 -4.67 21.00
CA PHE A 8 -6.06 -4.40 20.37
C PHE A 8 -5.16 -5.64 20.35
N ILE A 9 -5.10 -6.40 21.45
CA ILE A 9 -4.36 -7.66 21.51
C ILE A 9 -4.94 -8.70 20.53
N THR A 10 -6.26 -8.82 20.45
CA THR A 10 -6.89 -9.74 19.48
C THR A 10 -6.60 -9.31 18.04
N LEU A 11 -6.55 -8.02 17.74
CA LEU A 11 -6.22 -7.52 16.40
C LEU A 11 -4.77 -7.85 16.02
N LEU A 12 -3.83 -7.70 16.95
CA LEU A 12 -2.40 -8.02 16.73
C LEU A 12 -2.15 -9.53 16.52
N LEU A 13 -2.89 -10.39 17.21
CA LEU A 13 -2.78 -11.84 17.05
C LEU A 13 -3.28 -12.32 15.67
N ASN A 14 -4.32 -11.69 15.11
CA ASN A 14 -4.85 -12.05 13.79
C ASN A 14 -3.91 -11.68 12.64
N MET A 15 -3.04 -10.66 12.80
CA MET A 15 -2.12 -10.23 11.75
C MET A 15 -1.00 -11.24 11.45
N HIS A 16 -0.62 -12.08 12.42
CA HIS A 16 0.45 -13.07 12.23
C HIS A 16 0.01 -14.30 11.43
N ALA A 17 -1.28 -14.66 11.51
CA ALA A 17 -1.81 -15.85 10.85
C ALA A 17 -1.83 -15.72 9.31
N PHE A 18 -2.13 -14.53 8.79
CA PHE A 18 -2.24 -14.30 7.34
C PHE A 18 -0.89 -14.23 6.63
N ALA A 19 0.16 -13.67 7.24
CA ALA A 19 1.48 -13.58 6.61
C ALA A 19 2.21 -14.93 6.50
N GLN A 20 1.85 -15.89 7.35
CA GLN A 20 2.54 -17.19 7.44
C GLN A 20 1.97 -18.24 6.47
N GLN A 21 0.71 -18.10 6.03
CA GLN A 21 0.03 -19.07 5.18
C GLN A 21 0.64 -19.16 3.78
N ASP A 22 0.96 -18.03 3.14
CA ASP A 22 1.52 -18.02 1.79
C ASP A 22 2.97 -18.54 1.76
N THR A 23 3.74 -18.26 2.82
CA THR A 23 5.14 -18.70 2.94
C THR A 23 5.22 -20.21 3.22
N THR A 24 4.29 -20.77 3.99
CA THR A 24 4.29 -22.19 4.35
C THR A 24 3.87 -23.10 3.18
N ALA A 25 2.89 -22.68 2.38
CA ALA A 25 2.48 -23.43 1.19
C ALA A 25 3.61 -23.49 0.13
N TYR A 26 4.26 -22.35 -0.16
CA TYR A 26 5.37 -22.28 -1.11
C TYR A 26 6.58 -23.12 -0.67
N THR A 27 6.92 -23.07 0.63
CA THR A 27 8.05 -23.85 1.18
C THR A 27 7.78 -25.35 1.18
N ALA A 28 6.56 -25.79 1.52
CA ALA A 28 6.14 -27.18 1.42
C ALA A 28 6.19 -27.69 -0.03
N GLN A 29 5.72 -26.86 -0.98
CA GLN A 29 5.75 -27.18 -2.41
C GLN A 29 7.19 -27.32 -2.94
N ARG A 30 8.10 -26.46 -2.51
CA ARG A 30 9.53 -26.54 -2.87
C ARG A 30 10.21 -27.77 -2.27
N ALA A 31 9.88 -28.12 -1.03
CA ALA A 31 10.37 -29.35 -0.41
C ALA A 31 9.91 -30.61 -1.18
N LYS A 32 8.65 -30.61 -1.64
CA LYS A 32 8.10 -31.69 -2.48
C LYS A 32 8.81 -31.83 -3.83
N VAL A 33 9.14 -30.71 -4.48
CA VAL A 33 9.95 -30.74 -5.72
C VAL A 33 11.34 -31.33 -5.43
N ASN A 34 12.00 -30.92 -4.35
CA ASN A 34 13.31 -31.44 -3.99
C ASN A 34 13.28 -32.95 -3.69
N SER A 35 12.23 -33.45 -3.03
CA SER A 35 12.08 -34.90 -2.81
C SER A 35 11.89 -35.65 -4.12
N LEU A 36 11.10 -35.13 -5.06
CA LEU A 36 10.92 -35.74 -6.38
C LEU A 36 12.22 -35.73 -7.20
N LEU A 37 13.02 -34.66 -7.11
CA LEU A 37 14.34 -34.58 -7.75
C LEU A 37 15.32 -35.61 -7.17
N ALA A 38 15.31 -35.83 -5.85
CA ALA A 38 16.12 -36.86 -5.21
C ALA A 38 15.68 -38.27 -5.66
N GLU A 39 14.37 -38.52 -5.72
CA GLU A 39 13.81 -39.78 -6.21
C GLU A 39 14.19 -40.04 -7.68
N ARG A 40 14.11 -39.02 -8.53
CA ARG A 40 14.58 -39.07 -9.92
C ARG A 40 16.06 -39.46 -10.00
N SER A 41 16.90 -38.80 -9.20
CA SER A 41 18.34 -39.07 -9.18
C SER A 41 18.65 -40.52 -8.78
N ALA A 42 17.95 -41.04 -7.77
CA ALA A 42 18.09 -42.43 -7.35
C ALA A 42 17.63 -43.42 -8.43
N LYS A 43 16.48 -43.19 -9.06
CA LYS A 43 15.96 -44.04 -10.15
C LYS A 43 16.86 -44.00 -11.40
N PHE A 44 17.44 -42.84 -11.71
CA PHE A 44 18.39 -42.71 -12.81
C PHE A 44 19.70 -43.46 -12.52
N GLY A 45 20.17 -43.44 -11.27
CA GLY A 45 21.30 -44.28 -10.84
C GLY A 45 21.02 -45.78 -11.00
N GLN A 46 19.82 -46.23 -10.59
CA GLN A 46 19.38 -47.63 -10.78
C GLN A 46 19.26 -48.00 -12.27
N TYR A 47 18.83 -47.07 -13.11
CA TYR A 47 18.79 -47.28 -14.56
C TYR A 47 20.20 -47.50 -15.12
N ASP A 48 21.16 -46.66 -14.74
CA ASP A 48 22.56 -46.78 -15.17
C ASP A 48 23.20 -48.10 -14.71
N GLU A 49 22.95 -48.50 -13.46
CA GLU A 49 23.36 -49.82 -12.96
C GLU A 49 22.71 -50.97 -13.74
N SER A 50 21.41 -50.85 -14.08
CA SER A 50 20.69 -51.87 -14.83
C SER A 50 21.17 -52.02 -16.28
N LEU A 51 21.68 -50.94 -16.89
CA LEU A 51 22.32 -51.02 -18.22
C LEU A 51 23.61 -51.84 -18.18
N ASN A 52 24.34 -51.80 -17.07
CA ASN A 52 25.58 -52.54 -16.90
C ASN A 52 25.37 -54.01 -16.47
N GLN A 53 24.15 -54.39 -16.06
CA GLN A 53 23.83 -55.79 -15.73
C GLN A 53 23.78 -56.68 -16.98
N ARG A 54 24.63 -57.70 -17.01
CA ARG A 54 24.67 -58.72 -18.06
C ARG A 54 24.52 -60.10 -17.43
N THR A 55 23.30 -60.58 -17.29
CA THR A 55 23.02 -61.87 -16.62
C THR A 55 22.96 -63.06 -17.57
N GLY A 56 23.20 -62.85 -18.87
CA GLY A 56 23.23 -63.92 -19.86
C GLY A 56 24.46 -64.82 -19.70
N ILE A 57 24.28 -66.10 -20.04
CA ILE A 57 25.29 -67.18 -19.89
C ILE A 57 26.64 -66.87 -20.58
N PHE A 58 26.67 -65.90 -21.51
CA PHE A 58 27.87 -65.49 -22.24
C PHE A 58 28.31 -64.04 -21.97
N GLY A 59 27.77 -63.38 -20.93
CA GLY A 59 28.00 -61.96 -20.69
C GLY A 59 27.24 -61.02 -21.63
N TRP A 60 26.13 -61.50 -22.21
CA TRP A 60 25.21 -60.73 -23.05
C TRP A 60 24.01 -60.30 -22.21
N GLN A 61 23.43 -59.14 -22.52
CA GLN A 61 22.19 -58.71 -21.86
C GLN A 61 21.05 -59.65 -22.25
N THR A 62 20.28 -60.08 -21.25
CA THR A 62 19.08 -60.88 -21.50
C THR A 62 17.87 -59.98 -21.78
N LYS A 63 16.83 -60.53 -22.40
CA LYS A 63 15.55 -59.83 -22.57
C LYS A 63 14.95 -59.37 -21.24
N ARG A 64 15.23 -60.08 -20.14
CA ARG A 64 14.80 -59.72 -18.79
C ARG A 64 15.53 -58.47 -18.28
N ASP A 65 16.84 -58.39 -18.51
CA ASP A 65 17.66 -57.24 -18.12
C ASP A 65 17.23 -55.97 -18.87
N ILE A 66 16.98 -56.10 -20.18
CA ILE A 66 16.47 -54.99 -21.03
C ILE A 66 15.07 -54.55 -20.60
N LYS A 67 14.18 -55.49 -20.23
CA LYS A 67 12.85 -55.15 -19.74
C LYS A 67 12.91 -54.41 -18.41
N ASN A 68 13.82 -54.79 -17.52
CA ASN A 68 14.02 -54.13 -16.24
C ASN A 68 14.53 -52.70 -16.41
N SER A 69 15.55 -52.48 -17.24
CA SER A 69 16.08 -51.13 -17.49
C SER A 69 15.02 -50.22 -18.14
N ASN A 70 14.22 -50.75 -19.06
CA ASN A 70 13.14 -49.98 -19.69
C ASN A 70 12.03 -49.59 -18.70
N GLU A 71 11.69 -50.48 -17.75
CA GLU A 71 10.73 -50.17 -16.69
C GLU A 71 11.26 -49.08 -15.75
N ILE A 72 12.55 -49.12 -15.39
CA ILE A 72 13.18 -48.06 -14.58
C ILE A 72 13.16 -46.73 -15.35
N LEU A 73 13.47 -46.74 -16.65
CA LEU A 73 13.39 -45.54 -17.50
C LEU A 73 11.96 -44.98 -17.56
N ARG A 74 10.94 -45.84 -17.67
CA ARG A 74 9.53 -45.44 -17.60
C ARG A 74 9.22 -44.75 -16.28
N GLN A 75 9.71 -45.28 -15.16
CA GLN A 75 9.53 -44.64 -13.85
C GLN A 75 10.24 -43.30 -13.72
N VAL A 76 11.44 -43.15 -14.30
CA VAL A 76 12.14 -41.85 -14.37
C VAL A 76 11.27 -40.84 -15.11
N VAL A 77 10.75 -41.18 -16.29
CA VAL A 77 9.89 -40.27 -17.10
C VAL A 77 8.61 -39.89 -16.34
N LEU A 78 7.97 -40.83 -15.64
CA LEU A 78 6.80 -40.52 -14.81
C LEU A 78 7.14 -39.57 -13.65
N THR A 79 8.33 -39.75 -13.05
CA THR A 79 8.83 -38.86 -11.99
C THR A 79 9.11 -37.46 -12.56
N ASP A 80 9.66 -37.37 -13.77
CA ASP A 80 9.91 -36.11 -14.47
C ASP A 80 8.61 -35.36 -14.76
N ASN A 81 7.56 -36.05 -15.21
CA ASN A 81 6.24 -35.45 -15.40
C ASN A 81 5.66 -34.86 -14.10
N ASN A 82 5.84 -35.56 -12.98
CA ASN A 82 5.43 -35.05 -11.67
C ASN A 82 6.25 -33.81 -11.28
N ILE A 83 7.57 -33.82 -11.48
CA ILE A 83 8.43 -32.65 -11.24
C ILE A 83 7.95 -31.45 -12.07
N PHE A 84 7.67 -31.64 -13.36
CA PHE A 84 7.18 -30.55 -14.22
C PHE A 84 5.85 -29.97 -13.74
N LYS A 85 4.92 -30.81 -13.28
CA LYS A 85 3.65 -30.36 -12.73
C LYS A 85 3.85 -29.49 -11.49
N GLU A 86 4.68 -29.93 -10.55
CA GLU A 86 4.91 -29.18 -9.31
C GLU A 86 5.74 -27.91 -9.53
N LEU A 87 6.66 -27.91 -10.50
CA LEU A 87 7.40 -26.71 -10.92
C LEU A 87 6.48 -25.66 -11.57
N LYS A 88 5.51 -26.10 -12.39
CA LYS A 88 4.52 -25.19 -12.98
C LYS A 88 3.71 -24.49 -11.89
N VAL A 89 3.26 -25.24 -10.87
CA VAL A 89 2.57 -24.67 -9.71
C VAL A 89 3.43 -23.62 -8.99
N LEU A 90 4.73 -23.89 -8.79
CA LEU A 90 5.65 -22.90 -8.20
C LEU A 90 5.83 -21.65 -9.06
N MET A 91 5.83 -21.79 -10.39
CA MET A 91 5.91 -20.67 -11.33
C MET A 91 4.65 -19.81 -11.26
N ASP A 92 3.47 -20.43 -11.29
CA ASP A 92 2.18 -19.76 -11.20
C ASP A 92 2.07 -18.96 -9.88
N TYR A 93 2.52 -19.52 -8.74
CA TYR A 93 2.58 -18.79 -7.47
C TYR A 93 3.50 -17.56 -7.52
N LYS A 94 4.65 -17.67 -8.19
CA LYS A 94 5.60 -16.56 -8.32
C LYS A 94 5.03 -15.46 -9.23
N ASP A 95 4.37 -15.83 -10.32
CA ASP A 95 3.76 -14.90 -11.25
C ASP A 95 2.59 -14.14 -10.60
N LEU A 96 1.75 -14.84 -9.81
CA LEU A 96 0.69 -14.21 -9.02
C LEU A 96 1.25 -13.19 -8.01
N GLN A 97 2.30 -13.53 -7.28
CA GLN A 97 2.96 -12.57 -6.38
C GLN A 97 3.54 -11.37 -7.13
N ASN A 98 4.09 -11.60 -8.32
CA ASN A 98 4.69 -10.52 -9.11
C ASN A 98 3.61 -9.57 -9.67
N GLN A 99 2.49 -10.12 -10.17
CA GLN A 99 1.33 -9.34 -10.60
C GLN A 99 0.74 -8.51 -9.45
N GLN A 100 0.61 -9.08 -8.25
CA GLN A 100 0.14 -8.33 -7.08
C GLN A 100 1.07 -7.17 -6.74
N LYS A 101 2.39 -7.37 -6.78
CA LYS A 101 3.37 -6.29 -6.51
C LYS A 101 3.27 -5.16 -7.54
N VAL A 102 3.17 -5.49 -8.83
CA VAL A 102 3.01 -4.50 -9.91
C VAL A 102 1.68 -3.75 -9.75
N ALA A 103 0.58 -4.46 -9.53
CA ALA A 103 -0.73 -3.83 -9.34
C ALA A 103 -0.77 -2.90 -8.12
N VAL A 104 -0.11 -3.25 -7.01
CA VAL A 104 0.00 -2.38 -5.83
C VAL A 104 0.84 -1.14 -6.13
N ALA A 105 1.94 -1.28 -6.88
CA ALA A 105 2.78 -0.15 -7.28
C ALA A 105 2.01 0.83 -8.20
N ASP A 106 1.30 0.32 -9.21
CA ASP A 106 0.51 1.12 -10.14
C ASP A 106 -0.62 1.87 -9.42
N ASN A 107 -1.39 1.17 -8.57
CA ASN A 107 -2.44 1.78 -7.75
C ASN A 107 -1.87 2.82 -6.76
N SER A 108 -0.67 2.60 -6.23
CA SER A 108 -0.01 3.58 -5.35
C SER A 108 0.39 4.85 -6.10
N GLN A 109 0.94 4.70 -7.32
CA GLN A 109 1.32 5.83 -8.15
C GLN A 109 0.11 6.67 -8.57
N GLU A 110 -0.97 6.03 -9.02
CA GLU A 110 -2.23 6.70 -9.36
C GLU A 110 -2.82 7.46 -8.16
N ARG A 111 -2.76 6.87 -6.96
CA ARG A 111 -3.19 7.53 -5.72
C ARG A 111 -2.33 8.74 -5.38
N ILE A 112 -1.01 8.63 -5.52
CA ILE A 112 -0.07 9.73 -5.26
C ILE A 112 -0.34 10.90 -6.21
N GLU A 113 -0.57 10.63 -7.50
CA GLU A 113 -0.90 11.65 -8.48
C GLU A 113 -2.22 12.36 -8.16
N ARG A 114 -3.27 11.61 -7.77
CA ARG A 114 -4.55 12.20 -7.34
C ARG A 114 -4.42 13.06 -6.08
N TYR A 115 -3.63 12.61 -5.09
CA TYR A 115 -3.35 13.44 -3.91
C TYR A 115 -2.59 14.70 -4.28
N MET A 116 -1.60 14.62 -5.16
CA MET A 116 -0.84 15.77 -5.62
C MET A 116 -1.72 16.80 -6.33
N GLN A 117 -2.62 16.35 -7.22
CA GLN A 117 -3.61 17.21 -7.87
C GLN A 117 -4.54 17.89 -6.86
N THR A 118 -4.99 17.14 -5.86
CA THR A 118 -5.86 17.67 -4.79
C THR A 118 -5.14 18.72 -3.95
N ILE A 119 -3.87 18.46 -3.57
CA ILE A 119 -3.04 19.40 -2.82
C ILE A 119 -2.84 20.69 -3.62
N LYS A 120 -2.52 20.60 -4.92
CA LYS A 120 -2.40 21.79 -5.78
C LYS A 120 -3.70 22.58 -5.84
N LYS A 121 -4.84 21.91 -6.02
CA LYS A 121 -6.16 22.57 -6.01
C LYS A 121 -6.43 23.28 -4.69
N LEU A 122 -6.09 22.67 -3.56
CA LEU A 122 -6.23 23.29 -2.24
C LEU A 122 -5.29 24.48 -2.06
N GLN A 123 -4.06 24.41 -2.60
CA GLN A 123 -3.11 25.52 -2.58
C GLN A 123 -3.62 26.71 -3.41
N ASP A 124 -4.13 26.46 -4.62
CA ASP A 124 -4.71 27.49 -5.48
C ASP A 124 -5.93 28.14 -4.81
N GLN A 125 -6.82 27.34 -4.21
CA GLN A 125 -7.96 27.87 -3.46
C GLN A 125 -7.51 28.72 -2.27
N ASN A 126 -6.48 28.29 -1.55
CA ASN A 126 -5.95 29.05 -0.42
C ASN A 126 -5.30 30.37 -0.87
N ALA A 127 -4.59 30.36 -2.00
CA ALA A 127 -4.05 31.57 -2.62
C ALA A 127 -5.16 32.54 -3.05
N GLN A 128 -6.21 32.03 -3.70
CA GLN A 128 -7.40 32.81 -4.07
C GLN A 128 -8.11 33.40 -2.85
N LEU A 129 -8.33 32.62 -1.79
CA LEU A 129 -8.94 33.12 -0.56
C LEU A 129 -8.09 34.21 0.09
N LYS A 130 -6.76 34.08 0.09
CA LYS A 130 -5.86 35.13 0.60
C LYS A 130 -5.95 36.39 -0.23
N GLU A 131 -5.96 36.27 -1.56
CA GLU A 131 -6.11 37.41 -2.47
C GLU A 131 -7.47 38.10 -2.27
N ASP A 132 -8.55 37.34 -2.11
CA ASP A 132 -9.89 37.86 -1.83
C ASP A 132 -9.96 38.54 -0.46
N LEU A 133 -9.32 37.99 0.56
CA LEU A 133 -9.21 38.62 1.88
C LEU A 133 -8.41 39.92 1.80
N GLU A 134 -7.30 39.96 1.07
CA GLU A 134 -6.53 41.18 0.86
C GLU A 134 -7.33 42.24 0.09
N LYS A 135 -8.07 41.85 -0.96
CA LYS A 135 -8.96 42.75 -1.70
C LYS A 135 -10.08 43.28 -0.80
N LYS A 136 -10.65 42.44 0.06
CA LYS A 136 -11.72 42.83 1.01
C LYS A 136 -11.20 43.70 2.16
N ASN A 137 -9.94 43.57 2.56
CA ASN A 137 -9.30 44.43 3.56
C ASN A 137 -8.82 45.79 3.01
N LYS A 138 -8.63 45.91 1.69
CA LYS A 138 -8.07 47.13 1.07
C LYS A 138 -9.04 48.30 0.89
N GLY A 139 -10.30 48.18 1.32
CA GLY A 139 -11.18 49.33 1.44
C GLY A 139 -12.65 48.98 1.42
N GLY A 140 -13.44 49.75 2.16
CA GLY A 140 -14.85 49.85 1.81
C GLY A 140 -15.74 50.43 2.87
N LEU A 141 -15.68 49.97 4.11
CA LEU A 141 -16.71 50.33 5.10
C LEU A 141 -16.16 50.65 6.50
N SER A 142 -15.21 49.88 7.01
CA SER A 142 -14.67 50.08 8.37
C SER A 142 -14.05 51.48 8.55
N THR A 143 -13.18 51.91 7.62
CA THR A 143 -12.54 53.23 7.68
C THR A 143 -13.53 54.37 7.56
N TYR A 144 -14.54 54.25 6.70
CA TYR A 144 -15.59 55.28 6.54
C TYR A 144 -16.47 55.38 7.79
N ILE A 145 -16.80 54.25 8.43
CA ILE A 145 -17.56 54.21 9.69
C ILE A 145 -16.75 54.89 10.81
N ILE A 146 -15.45 54.62 10.91
CA ILE A 146 -14.57 55.22 11.93
C ILE A 146 -14.47 56.74 11.75
N VAL A 147 -14.27 57.23 10.52
CA VAL A 147 -14.20 58.66 10.23
C VAL A 147 -15.54 59.35 10.55
N PHE A 148 -16.67 58.72 10.19
CA PHE A 148 -18.00 59.24 10.51
C PHE A 148 -18.23 59.36 12.03
N LEU A 149 -17.82 58.34 12.80
CA LEU A 149 -17.95 58.32 14.27
C LEU A 149 -17.15 59.46 14.94
N ILE A 150 -15.94 59.73 14.46
CA ILE A 150 -15.10 60.84 14.94
C ILE A 150 -15.77 62.19 14.66
N LEU A 151 -16.37 62.34 13.47
CA LEU A 151 -17.02 63.57 13.05
C LEU A 151 -18.27 63.87 13.92
N VAL A 152 -19.06 62.84 14.24
CA VAL A 152 -20.22 62.96 15.15
C VAL A 152 -19.79 63.32 16.57
N MET A 153 -18.71 62.72 17.10
CA MET A 153 -18.20 63.07 18.43
C MET A 153 -17.66 64.50 18.49
N ALA A 154 -16.90 64.93 17.47
CA ALA A 154 -16.38 66.28 17.39
C ALA A 154 -17.51 67.32 17.27
N GLY A 155 -18.51 67.05 16.42
CA GLY A 155 -19.69 67.91 16.27
C GLY A 155 -20.53 67.98 17.54
N GLY A 156 -20.74 66.85 18.22
CA GLY A 156 -21.44 66.77 19.50
C GLY A 156 -20.72 67.54 20.61
N PHE A 157 -19.40 67.39 20.71
CA PHE A 157 -18.58 68.12 21.69
C PHE A 157 -18.58 69.64 21.44
N TYR A 158 -18.50 70.06 20.17
CA TYR A 158 -18.60 71.48 19.81
C TYR A 158 -19.97 72.07 20.18
N PHE A 159 -21.05 71.34 19.88
CA PHE A 159 -22.41 71.77 20.21
C PHE A 159 -22.65 71.84 21.73
N PHE A 160 -22.18 70.86 22.49
CA PHE A 160 -22.29 70.85 23.94
C PHE A 160 -21.50 71.98 24.59
N ASN A 161 -20.26 72.25 24.16
CA ASN A 161 -19.47 73.37 24.69
C ASN A 161 -20.11 74.71 24.37
N LYS A 162 -20.64 74.89 23.15
CA LYS A 162 -21.35 76.12 22.77
C LYS A 162 -22.60 76.33 23.62
N LYS A 163 -23.34 75.25 23.91
CA LYS A 163 -24.53 75.30 24.79
C LYS A 163 -24.13 75.62 26.23
N LEU A 164 -23.04 75.04 26.75
CA LEU A 164 -22.55 75.30 28.10
C LEU A 164 -22.13 76.77 28.30
N GLN A 165 -21.43 77.35 27.33
CA GLN A 165 -21.08 78.78 27.34
C GLN A 165 -22.30 79.69 27.32
N GLN A 166 -23.36 79.33 26.59
CA GLN A 166 -24.63 80.07 26.63
C GLN A 166 -25.32 79.99 28.00
N TYR A 167 -25.22 78.86 28.71
CA TYR A 167 -25.76 78.72 30.07
C TYR A 167 -24.94 79.51 31.10
N GLU A 168 -23.61 79.55 30.99
CA GLU A 168 -22.76 80.37 31.87
C GLU A 168 -23.02 81.87 31.66
N ASN A 169 -23.15 82.32 30.40
CA ASN A 169 -23.45 83.71 30.09
C ASN A 169 -24.87 84.13 30.52
N ALA A 170 -25.83 83.21 30.56
CA ALA A 170 -27.20 83.47 31.04
C ALA A 170 -27.30 83.50 32.58
N LYS A 171 -26.34 82.92 33.31
CA LYS A 171 -26.28 82.95 34.78
C LYS A 171 -25.48 84.12 35.35
N GLY A 172 -24.68 84.79 34.52
CA GLY A 172 -23.89 85.98 34.88
C GLY A 172 -24.64 87.32 34.74
N SER A 173 -25.91 87.32 34.35
CA SER A 173 -26.75 88.53 34.22
C SER A 173 -28.02 88.45 35.07
N ALA A 174 -27.90 87.95 36.30
CA ALA A 174 -28.90 88.05 37.37
C ALA A 174 -28.29 88.76 38.58
#